data_AF-A0A2U3LAD9-F1
#
_entry.id   AF-A0A2U3LAD9-F1
#
_cell.length_a   1.000
_cell.length_b   1.000
_cell.length_c   1.000
_cell.angle_alpha   90.00
_cell.angle_beta   90.00
_cell.angle_gamma   90.00
#
_symmetry.space_group_name_H-M   'P 1'
#
loop_
_entity.id
_entity.type
_entity.pdbx_description
1 polymer ?
#
loop_
_entity_poly.entity_id
_entity_poly.type
_entity_poly.pdbx_seq_one_letter_code
_entity_poly.pdbx_strand_id
1 'polypeptide(L)'
;MADPKDFIAGVDSNAKKSPRRIVFITRRTSAQVKAETEDQIQTFPEVLFRAAVAIMTLSVALVWISLMFNAPLEGLADPSHTPNPAKAPWYFLGLQEMLHYFPPVVAGVLVPGLVVMALIVIPYFRVNIEADGLFLKDGEKRRRIFYVVAIALSVFLLLFKVYAALVPTLIIVGVMLLAAHSSPESPSAFRRYLAARPLSYWVMTWFLFELVVLTAIGTFFRGPGWSWVWPWQGS
;
A
#
# COMPACT_ATOMS: atom_id res chain seq x y z
N MET A 1 -1.16 -58.58 -18.92
CA MET A 1 0.12 -58.07 -19.44
C MET A 1 0.13 -56.57 -19.23
N ALA A 2 1.04 -56.05 -18.41
CA ALA A 2 1.19 -54.61 -18.23
C ALA A 2 2.15 -54.10 -19.31
N ASP A 3 1.71 -53.13 -20.12
CA ASP A 3 2.55 -52.53 -21.15
C ASP A 3 3.86 -52.00 -20.54
N PRO A 4 5.03 -52.31 -21.13
CA PRO A 4 6.29 -51.75 -20.68
C PRO A 4 6.25 -50.24 -20.94
N LYS A 5 6.10 -49.45 -19.88
CA LYS A 5 6.25 -47.99 -19.95
C LYS A 5 7.73 -47.67 -20.11
N ASP A 6 8.08 -47.07 -21.23
CA ASP A 6 9.44 -46.68 -21.55
C ASP A 6 9.81 -45.43 -20.72
N PHE A 7 10.50 -45.64 -19.61
CA PHE A 7 10.95 -44.54 -18.74
C PHE A 7 12.31 -44.05 -19.21
N ILE A 8 12.33 -42.91 -19.89
CA ILE A 8 13.57 -42.24 -20.28
C ILE A 8 14.10 -41.47 -19.05
N ALA A 9 15.28 -41.85 -18.56
CA ALA A 9 15.97 -41.13 -17.49
C ALA A 9 16.67 -39.90 -18.07
N GLY A 10 16.24 -38.71 -17.64
CA GLY A 10 16.88 -37.43 -17.97
C GLY A 10 17.23 -36.66 -16.70
N VAL A 11 18.31 -35.88 -16.75
CA VAL A 11 18.66 -34.94 -15.68
C VAL A 11 17.89 -33.65 -15.94
N ASP A 12 16.71 -33.53 -15.35
CA ASP A 12 15.88 -32.32 -15.43
C ASP A 12 15.45 -31.90 -14.02
N SER A 13 15.64 -30.61 -13.71
CA SER A 13 15.27 -29.99 -12.43
C SER A 13 13.82 -29.48 -12.42
N ASN A 14 13.14 -29.44 -13.58
CA ASN A 14 11.80 -28.87 -13.69
C ASN A 14 10.71 -29.84 -13.19
N ALA A 15 10.17 -29.53 -12.01
CA ALA A 15 9.14 -30.31 -11.33
C ALA A 15 7.83 -30.48 -12.13
N LYS A 16 7.50 -29.52 -13.00
CA LYS A 16 6.25 -29.54 -13.79
C LYS A 16 6.37 -30.42 -15.03
N LYS A 17 7.57 -30.52 -15.62
CA LYS A 17 7.83 -31.36 -16.80
C LYS A 17 8.05 -32.82 -16.44
N SER A 18 8.61 -33.12 -15.27
CA SER A 18 8.96 -34.48 -14.84
C SER A 18 8.30 -34.87 -13.52
N PRO A 19 7.05 -35.39 -13.54
CA PRO A 19 6.28 -35.67 -12.32
C PRO A 19 6.84 -36.82 -11.48
N ARG A 20 7.60 -37.75 -12.07
CA ARG A 20 8.28 -38.85 -11.37
C ARG A 20 9.79 -38.62 -11.38
N ARG A 21 10.40 -38.48 -10.20
CA ARG A 21 11.81 -38.11 -10.03
C ARG A 21 12.43 -38.81 -8.82
N ILE A 22 13.71 -39.15 -8.94
CA ILE A 22 14.56 -39.63 -7.86
C ILE A 22 15.55 -38.51 -7.54
N VAL A 23 15.58 -38.04 -6.29
CA VAL A 23 16.42 -36.90 -5.88
C VAL A 23 17.62 -37.42 -5.10
N PHE A 24 18.83 -37.13 -5.58
CA PHE A 24 20.07 -37.39 -4.85
C PHE A 24 20.43 -36.17 -4.00
N ILE A 25 20.26 -36.27 -2.68
CA ILE A 25 20.67 -35.20 -1.75
C ILE A 25 22.09 -35.51 -1.29
N THR A 26 23.08 -34.76 -1.77
CA THR A 26 24.46 -34.87 -1.30
C THR A 26 24.66 -34.05 -0.02
N ARG A 27 25.47 -34.57 0.93
CA ARG A 27 25.69 -33.97 2.26
C ARG A 27 26.31 -32.55 2.27
N ARG A 28 26.72 -32.01 1.11
CA ARG A 28 27.43 -30.71 1.02
C ARG A 28 26.63 -29.59 0.35
N THR A 29 25.39 -29.84 -0.09
CA THR A 29 24.56 -28.77 -0.65
C THR A 29 24.04 -27.90 0.50
N SER A 30 24.65 -26.73 0.70
CA SER A 30 24.09 -25.69 1.55
C SER A 30 22.67 -25.41 1.10
N ALA A 31 21.74 -25.19 2.05
CA ALA A 31 20.39 -24.76 1.75
C ALA A 31 20.43 -23.45 0.96
N GLN A 32 20.50 -23.54 -0.37
CA GLN A 32 20.16 -22.40 -1.19
C GLN A 32 18.72 -22.07 -0.85
N VAL A 33 18.48 -20.79 -0.53
CA VAL A 33 17.16 -20.17 -0.59
C VAL A 33 16.47 -20.80 -1.79
N LYS A 34 15.27 -21.36 -1.60
CA LYS A 34 14.43 -21.83 -2.70
C LYS A 34 14.25 -20.65 -3.67
N ALA A 35 15.18 -20.48 -4.59
CA ALA A 35 14.96 -19.75 -5.81
C ALA A 35 13.98 -20.65 -6.53
N GLU A 36 12.70 -20.35 -6.40
CA GLU A 36 11.79 -20.79 -7.44
C GLU A 36 12.42 -20.27 -8.72
N THR A 37 12.92 -21.18 -9.54
CA THR A 37 13.36 -20.84 -10.89
C THR A 37 12.08 -20.47 -11.62
N GLU A 38 11.68 -19.21 -11.47
CA GLU A 38 10.60 -18.63 -12.24
C GLU A 38 10.94 -18.78 -13.71
N ASP A 39 9.92 -18.97 -14.54
CA ASP A 39 10.11 -19.16 -15.97
C ASP A 39 10.64 -17.85 -16.56
N GLN A 40 11.93 -17.83 -16.89
CA GLN A 40 12.60 -16.63 -17.40
C GLN A 40 12.44 -16.56 -18.90
N ILE A 41 11.88 -15.45 -19.37
CA ILE A 41 11.79 -15.13 -20.79
C ILE A 41 12.92 -14.18 -21.19
N GLN A 42 13.37 -14.27 -22.44
CA GLN A 42 14.39 -13.37 -22.97
C GLN A 42 13.87 -11.92 -22.95
N THR A 43 14.63 -11.00 -22.36
CA THR A 43 14.24 -9.57 -22.25
C THR A 43 13.98 -8.95 -23.62
N PHE A 44 14.80 -9.28 -24.61
CA PHE A 44 14.63 -8.88 -26.00
C PHE A 44 14.34 -10.10 -26.89
N PRO A 45 13.24 -10.12 -27.67
CA PRO A 45 12.32 -9.03 -27.91
C PRO A 45 11.10 -8.99 -26.97
N GLU A 46 10.86 -10.03 -26.18
CA GLU A 46 9.57 -10.29 -25.55
C GLU A 46 9.15 -9.20 -24.54
N VAL A 47 10.00 -8.88 -23.55
CA VAL A 47 9.67 -7.86 -22.54
C VAL A 47 9.62 -6.47 -23.16
N LEU A 48 10.52 -6.18 -24.11
CA LEU A 48 10.55 -4.88 -24.78
C LEU A 48 9.28 -4.64 -25.61
N PHE A 49 8.79 -5.67 -26.31
CA PHE A 49 7.55 -5.57 -27.08
C PHE A 49 6.34 -5.36 -26.16
N ARG A 50 6.25 -6.11 -25.05
CA ARG A 50 5.20 -5.91 -24.03
C ARG A 50 5.24 -4.50 -23.44
N ALA A 51 6.43 -3.99 -23.15
CA ALA A 51 6.60 -2.62 -22.65
C ALA A 51 6.18 -1.57 -23.69
N ALA A 52 6.55 -1.75 -24.96
CA ALA A 52 6.15 -0.86 -26.04
C ALA A 52 4.63 -0.82 -26.21
N VAL A 53 3.96 -1.99 -26.20
CA VAL A 53 2.49 -2.08 -26.24
C VAL A 53 1.87 -1.37 -25.03
N ALA A 54 2.38 -1.60 -23.81
CA ALA A 54 1.88 -0.95 -22.61
C ALA A 54 2.02 0.59 -22.67
N ILE A 55 3.15 1.10 -23.17
CA ILE A 55 3.39 2.53 -23.36
C ILE A 55 2.43 3.11 -24.41
N MET A 56 2.23 2.40 -25.54
CA MET A 56 1.28 2.83 -26.57
C MET A 56 -0.15 2.88 -26.03
N THR A 57 -0.58 1.82 -25.33
CA THR A 57 -1.90 1.77 -24.70
C THR A 57 -2.08 2.90 -23.69
N LEU A 58 -1.09 3.14 -22.83
CA LEU A 58 -1.13 4.25 -21.87
C LEU A 58 -1.18 5.61 -22.58
N SER A 59 -0.40 5.80 -23.64
CA SER A 59 -0.41 7.05 -24.43
C SER A 59 -1.76 7.29 -25.08
N VAL A 60 -2.36 6.26 -25.68
CA VAL A 60 -3.72 6.33 -26.25
C VAL A 60 -4.73 6.69 -25.16
N ALA A 61 -4.67 6.05 -23.99
CA ALA A 61 -5.55 6.35 -22.87
C ALA A 61 -5.40 7.81 -22.39
N LEU A 62 -4.17 8.32 -22.27
CA LEU A 62 -3.91 9.72 -21.90
C LEU A 62 -4.44 10.71 -22.94
N VAL A 63 -4.26 10.43 -24.24
CA VAL A 63 -4.82 11.27 -25.32
C VAL A 63 -6.35 11.26 -25.25
N TRP A 64 -6.97 10.09 -25.07
CA TRP A 64 -8.42 9.99 -24.89
C TRP A 64 -8.94 10.81 -23.71
N ILE A 65 -8.28 10.73 -22.55
CA ILE A 65 -8.62 11.54 -21.39
C ILE A 65 -8.47 13.04 -21.70
N SER A 66 -7.38 13.44 -22.36
CA SER A 66 -7.14 14.84 -22.74
C SER A 66 -8.16 15.39 -23.75
N LEU A 67 -8.75 14.54 -24.60
CA LEU A 67 -9.80 14.94 -25.53
C LEU A 67 -11.16 15.09 -24.83
N MET A 68 -11.41 14.30 -23.78
CA MET A 68 -12.65 14.34 -23.01
C MET A 68 -12.65 15.41 -21.91
N PHE A 69 -11.49 15.70 -21.33
CA PHE A 69 -11.33 16.60 -20.19
C PHE A 69 -10.30 17.69 -20.49
N ASN A 70 -10.77 18.93 -20.61
CA ASN A 70 -9.89 20.09 -20.76
C ASN A 70 -9.19 20.41 -19.44
N ALA A 71 -7.89 20.68 -19.50
CA ALA A 71 -7.14 21.30 -18.40
C ALA A 71 -7.16 22.82 -18.60
N PRO A 72 -7.99 23.58 -17.86
CA PRO A 72 -8.05 25.03 -18.03
C PRO A 72 -6.69 25.63 -17.65
N LEU A 73 -6.22 26.56 -18.49
CA LEU A 73 -5.01 27.33 -18.20
C LEU A 73 -5.39 28.55 -17.36
N GLU A 74 -4.70 28.73 -16.23
CA GLU A 74 -4.80 29.94 -15.42
C GLU A 74 -4.01 31.10 -16.05
N GLY A 75 -4.18 32.31 -15.50
CA GLY A 75 -3.41 33.48 -15.92
C GLY A 75 -1.91 33.36 -15.64
N LEU A 76 -1.13 34.30 -16.17
CA LEU A 76 0.29 34.41 -15.83
C LEU A 76 0.46 34.66 -14.33
N ALA A 77 1.53 34.11 -13.74
CA ALA A 77 1.80 34.23 -12.32
C ALA A 77 2.01 35.70 -11.91
N ASP A 78 1.24 36.15 -10.93
CA ASP A 78 1.31 37.50 -10.34
C ASP A 78 1.70 37.41 -8.85
N PRO A 79 2.89 37.89 -8.44
CA PRO A 79 3.31 37.89 -7.04
C PRO A 79 2.42 38.71 -6.10
N SER A 80 1.64 39.65 -6.64
CA SER A 80 0.74 40.51 -5.86
C SER A 80 -0.66 39.90 -5.64
N HIS A 81 -0.98 38.79 -6.32
CA HIS A 81 -2.27 38.13 -6.22
C HIS A 81 -2.12 36.63 -5.91
N THR A 82 -2.58 36.21 -4.74
CA THR A 82 -2.61 34.78 -4.37
C THR A 82 -3.96 34.16 -4.73
N PRO A 83 -4.00 33.12 -5.60
CA PRO A 83 -5.25 32.46 -5.95
C PRO A 83 -5.92 31.83 -4.72
N ASN A 84 -7.25 31.92 -4.65
CA ASN A 84 -8.02 31.42 -3.52
C ASN A 84 -9.20 30.57 -3.99
N PRO A 85 -9.23 29.25 -3.73
CA PRO A 85 -8.22 28.46 -3.01
C PRO A 85 -7.05 28.01 -3.89
N ALA A 86 -5.83 28.15 -3.38
CA ALA A 86 -4.66 27.52 -3.98
C ALA A 86 -4.61 26.03 -3.60
N LYS A 87 -4.96 25.13 -4.52
CA LYS A 87 -4.89 23.67 -4.31
C LYS A 87 -3.59 23.10 -4.90
N ALA A 88 -2.92 22.26 -4.13
CA ALA A 88 -1.78 21.48 -4.59
C ALA A 88 -2.23 20.39 -5.57
N PRO A 89 -1.31 19.83 -6.38
CA PRO A 89 -1.59 18.64 -7.17
C PRO A 89 -2.16 17.51 -6.31
N TRP A 90 -3.01 16.67 -6.89
CA TRP A 90 -3.78 15.65 -6.16
C TRP A 90 -2.93 14.72 -5.28
N TYR A 91 -1.70 14.39 -5.70
CA TYR A 91 -0.78 13.54 -4.93
C TYR A 91 -0.18 14.23 -3.69
N PHE A 92 -0.27 15.56 -3.59
CA PHE A 92 0.10 16.35 -2.41
C PHE A 92 -1.11 16.87 -1.63
N LEU A 93 -2.32 16.68 -2.13
CA LEU A 93 -3.51 17.30 -1.55
C LEU A 93 -3.83 16.74 -0.16
N GLY A 94 -3.59 15.45 0.09
CA GLY A 94 -3.70 14.88 1.43
C GLY A 94 -2.69 15.48 2.43
N LEU A 95 -1.48 15.80 1.96
CA LEU A 95 -0.48 16.48 2.78
C LEU A 95 -0.88 17.94 3.06
N GLN A 96 -1.43 18.62 2.04
CA GLN A 96 -1.97 19.98 2.19
C GLN A 96 -3.12 20.02 3.19
N GLU A 97 -3.99 19.00 3.16
CA GLU A 97 -5.06 18.87 4.14
C GLU A 97 -4.50 18.71 5.56
N MET A 98 -3.41 17.98 5.73
CA MET A 98 -2.73 17.85 7.03
C MET A 98 -2.08 19.18 7.49
N LEU A 99 -1.59 20.01 6.58
CA LEU A 99 -1.04 21.35 6.87
C LEU A 99 -2.10 22.33 7.40
N HIS A 100 -3.38 22.09 7.13
CA HIS A 100 -4.45 22.90 7.71
C HIS A 100 -4.63 22.64 9.21
N TYR A 101 -4.29 21.43 9.69
CA TYR A 101 -4.50 21.01 11.07
C TYR A 101 -3.26 21.16 11.96
N PHE A 102 -2.08 20.93 11.40
CA PHE A 102 -0.83 20.98 12.15
C PHE A 102 0.02 22.20 11.78
N PRO A 103 0.91 22.65 12.67
CA PRO A 103 1.91 23.66 12.32
C PRO A 103 2.68 23.24 11.05
N PRO A 104 3.01 24.17 10.14
CA PRO A 104 3.65 23.84 8.86
C PRO A 104 4.93 23.02 8.98
N VAL A 105 5.72 23.24 10.03
CA VAL A 105 6.93 22.46 10.31
C VAL A 105 6.62 20.99 10.59
N VAL A 106 5.54 20.72 11.34
CA VAL A 106 5.16 19.36 11.71
C VAL A 106 4.62 18.62 10.49
N ALA A 107 3.62 19.19 9.82
CA ALA A 107 2.97 18.52 8.71
C ALA A 107 3.81 18.53 7.43
N GLY A 108 4.53 19.60 7.13
CA GLY A 108 5.27 19.75 5.88
C GLY A 108 6.69 19.19 5.91
N VAL A 109 7.35 19.16 7.07
CA VAL A 109 8.76 18.75 7.19
C VAL A 109 8.91 17.48 8.02
N LEU A 110 8.45 17.50 9.28
CA LEU A 110 8.69 16.40 10.21
C LEU A 110 7.99 15.10 9.77
N VAL A 111 6.70 15.13 9.44
CA VAL A 111 5.96 13.91 9.06
C VAL A 111 6.50 13.28 7.76
N PRO A 112 6.62 14.00 6.63
CA PRO A 112 7.22 13.44 5.42
C PRO A 112 8.67 13.00 5.63
N GLY A 113 9.45 13.77 6.40
CA GLY A 113 10.83 13.44 6.75
C GLY A 113 10.92 12.12 7.52
N LEU A 114 10.04 11.90 8.51
CA LEU A 114 9.97 10.65 9.25
C LEU A 114 9.56 9.46 8.37
N VAL A 115 8.65 9.65 7.40
CA VAL A 115 8.28 8.59 6.44
C VAL A 115 9.47 8.20 5.57
N VAL A 116 10.20 9.18 5.02
CA VAL A 116 11.39 8.92 4.20
C VAL A 116 12.48 8.25 5.03
N MET A 117 12.73 8.75 6.25
CA MET A 117 13.68 8.14 7.18
C MET A 117 13.27 6.71 7.53
N ALA A 118 11.98 6.44 7.77
CA ALA A 118 11.50 5.09 8.01
C ALA A 118 11.75 4.17 6.80
N LEU A 119 11.48 4.63 5.57
CA LEU A 119 11.77 3.84 4.36
C LEU A 119 13.26 3.53 4.18
N ILE A 120 14.15 4.45 4.57
CA ILE A 120 15.60 4.23 4.57
C ILE A 120 15.99 3.22 5.66
N VAL A 121 15.41 3.34 6.86
CA VAL A 121 15.79 2.57 8.05
C VAL A 121 15.26 1.14 8.01
N ILE A 122 14.00 0.93 7.58
CA ILE A 122 13.31 -0.37 7.54
C ILE A 122 14.18 -1.52 6.99
N PRO A 123 14.87 -1.42 5.82
CA PRO A 123 15.64 -2.53 5.27
C PRO A 123 16.85 -2.95 6.12
N TYR A 124 17.35 -2.08 7.01
CA TYR A 124 18.51 -2.38 7.87
C TYR A 124 18.13 -3.12 9.15
N PHE A 125 16.86 -3.09 9.54
CA PHE A 125 16.40 -3.83 10.70
C PHE A 125 15.89 -5.18 10.24
N ARG A 126 16.24 -6.24 10.98
CA ARG A 126 15.56 -7.54 10.91
C ARG A 126 14.17 -7.42 11.54
N VAL A 127 13.37 -6.44 11.08
CA VAL A 127 11.93 -6.47 11.24
C VAL A 127 11.51 -7.67 10.43
N ASN A 128 11.32 -8.76 11.16
CA ASN A 128 10.81 -9.98 10.62
C ASN A 128 9.39 -9.68 10.13
N ILE A 129 9.28 -9.17 8.90
CA ILE A 129 8.03 -9.17 8.13
C ILE A 129 7.83 -10.62 7.73
N GLU A 130 7.71 -11.49 8.74
CA GLU A 130 7.07 -12.77 8.59
C GLU A 130 5.76 -12.46 7.89
N ALA A 131 5.51 -13.11 6.75
CA ALA A 131 4.24 -13.02 6.05
C ALA A 131 3.07 -13.57 6.92
N ASP A 132 3.39 -14.03 8.14
CA ASP A 132 2.45 -14.45 9.15
C ASP A 132 1.63 -13.28 9.71
N GLY A 133 0.43 -13.63 10.17
CA GLY A 133 -0.50 -12.70 10.77
C GLY A 133 0.07 -11.91 11.94
N LEU A 134 -0.19 -10.60 11.96
CA LEU A 134 0.28 -9.68 13.00
C LEU A 134 0.00 -10.19 14.42
N PHE A 135 -1.18 -10.75 14.68
CA PHE A 135 -1.60 -11.13 16.03
C PHE A 135 -1.45 -12.63 16.34
N LEU A 136 -0.88 -13.42 15.41
CA LEU A 136 -0.72 -14.88 15.59
C LEU A 136 0.48 -15.22 16.47
N LYS A 137 1.57 -14.47 16.33
CA LYS A 137 2.81 -14.64 17.10
C LYS A 137 2.86 -13.62 18.23
N ASP A 138 3.12 -14.05 19.47
CA ASP A 138 3.12 -13.19 20.67
C ASP A 138 1.82 -12.37 20.82
N GLY A 139 0.67 -13.01 20.57
CA GLY A 139 -0.63 -12.35 20.38
C GLY A 139 -0.99 -11.38 21.50
N GLU A 140 -0.81 -11.73 22.78
CA GLU A 140 -1.13 -10.84 23.90
C GLU A 140 -0.25 -9.58 23.91
N LYS A 141 1.07 -9.74 23.75
CA LYS A 141 2.00 -8.60 23.73
C LYS A 141 1.71 -7.69 22.54
N ARG A 142 1.52 -8.25 21.35
CA ARG A 142 1.23 -7.47 20.13
C ARG A 142 -0.14 -6.79 20.18
N ARG A 143 -1.16 -7.44 20.76
CA ARG A 143 -2.45 -6.80 21.02
C ARG A 143 -2.32 -5.64 22.01
N ARG A 144 -1.58 -5.82 23.11
CA ARG A 144 -1.34 -4.74 24.08
C ARG A 144 -0.62 -3.56 23.44
N ILE A 145 0.43 -3.81 22.65
CA ILE A 145 1.13 -2.76 21.88
C ILE A 145 0.15 -2.07 20.93
N PHE A 146 -0.64 -2.84 20.19
CA PHE A 146 -1.65 -2.29 19.28
C PHE A 146 -2.65 -1.39 20.01
N TYR A 147 -3.21 -1.81 21.15
CA TYR A 147 -4.11 -0.96 21.93
C TYR A 147 -3.46 0.33 22.39
N VAL A 148 -2.23 0.25 22.92
CA VAL A 148 -1.48 1.43 23.37
C VAL A 148 -1.23 2.39 22.22
N VAL A 149 -0.76 1.89 21.07
CA VAL A 149 -0.48 2.70 19.89
C VAL A 149 -1.77 3.29 19.30
N ALA A 150 -2.83 2.50 19.18
CA ALA A 150 -4.12 2.95 18.66
C ALA A 150 -4.72 4.05 19.55
N ILE A 151 -4.74 3.84 20.88
CA ILE A 151 -5.23 4.84 21.83
C ILE A 151 -4.35 6.09 21.79
N ALA A 152 -3.02 5.94 21.83
CA ALA A 152 -2.11 7.08 21.80
C ALA A 152 -2.29 7.91 20.51
N LEU A 153 -2.40 7.24 19.35
CA LEU A 153 -2.63 7.89 18.06
C LEU A 153 -4.00 8.57 18.03
N SER A 154 -5.07 7.90 18.46
CA SER A 154 -6.41 8.49 18.51
C SER A 154 -6.49 9.68 19.47
N VAL A 155 -5.89 9.59 20.65
CA VAL A 155 -5.81 10.70 21.61
C VAL A 155 -5.00 11.85 21.02
N PHE A 156 -3.86 11.58 20.39
CA PHE A 156 -3.08 12.59 19.69
C PHE A 156 -3.92 13.32 18.62
N LEU A 157 -4.58 12.59 17.73
CA LEU A 157 -5.43 13.19 16.69
C LEU A 157 -6.61 13.98 17.28
N LEU A 158 -7.19 13.52 18.38
CA LEU A 158 -8.24 14.25 19.11
C LEU A 158 -7.73 15.54 19.74
N LEU A 159 -6.56 15.52 20.39
CA LEU A 159 -5.97 16.70 21.02
C LEU A 159 -5.69 17.81 20.01
N PHE A 160 -5.25 17.44 18.81
CA PHE A 160 -5.03 18.37 17.70
C PHE A 160 -6.30 18.63 16.86
N LYS A 161 -7.46 18.09 17.27
CA LYS A 161 -8.77 18.24 16.59
C LYS A 161 -8.75 17.84 15.10
N VAL A 162 -7.94 16.84 14.75
CA VAL A 162 -7.75 16.36 13.38
C VAL A 162 -8.76 15.27 13.05
N TYR A 163 -10.04 15.64 13.02
CA TYR A 163 -11.13 14.68 12.83
C TYR A 163 -11.08 13.99 11.45
N ALA A 164 -10.62 14.70 10.42
CA ALA A 164 -10.44 14.18 9.07
C ALA A 164 -9.51 12.96 9.00
N ALA A 165 -8.51 12.90 9.88
CA ALA A 165 -7.58 11.78 10.02
C ALA A 165 -8.06 10.75 11.06
N LEU A 166 -8.70 11.24 12.13
CA LEU A 166 -9.18 10.37 13.21
C LEU A 166 -10.21 9.35 12.72
N VAL A 167 -11.21 9.77 11.94
CA VAL A 167 -12.29 8.90 11.46
C VAL A 167 -11.74 7.70 10.66
N PRO A 168 -10.94 7.89 9.59
CA PRO A 168 -10.37 6.76 8.85
C PRO A 168 -9.45 5.90 9.70
N THR A 169 -8.66 6.51 10.60
CA THR A 169 -7.83 5.79 11.56
C THR A 169 -8.68 4.86 12.46
N LEU A 170 -9.79 5.35 13.02
CA LEU A 170 -10.69 4.55 13.87
C LEU A 170 -11.35 3.39 13.10
N ILE A 171 -11.70 3.59 11.83
CA ILE A 171 -12.22 2.52 10.97
C ILE A 171 -11.18 1.40 10.85
N ILE A 172 -9.93 1.74 10.52
CA ILE A 172 -8.86 0.74 10.38
C ILE A 172 -8.55 0.08 11.73
N VAL A 173 -8.52 0.83 12.83
CA VAL A 173 -8.39 0.28 14.19
C VAL A 173 -9.52 -0.71 14.47
N GLY A 174 -10.76 -0.40 14.10
CA GLY A 174 -11.90 -1.32 14.23
C GLY A 174 -11.70 -2.63 13.45
N VAL A 175 -11.24 -2.54 12.20
CA VAL A 175 -10.94 -3.72 11.37
C VAL A 175 -9.76 -4.52 11.95
N MET A 176 -8.72 -3.84 12.45
CA MET A 176 -7.58 -4.47 13.12
C MET A 176 -7.98 -5.14 14.44
N LEU A 177 -8.94 -4.59 15.17
CA LEU A 177 -9.52 -5.23 16.36
C LEU A 177 -10.23 -6.53 16.01
N LEU A 178 -11.00 -6.55 14.91
CA LEU A 178 -11.61 -7.77 14.41
C LEU A 178 -10.54 -8.79 14.01
N ALA A 179 -9.47 -8.35 13.34
CA ALA A 179 -8.33 -9.21 13.00
C ALA A 179 -7.62 -9.76 14.24
N ALA A 180 -7.44 -8.94 15.27
CA ALA A 180 -6.82 -9.33 16.53
C ALA A 180 -7.59 -10.46 17.21
N HIS A 181 -8.92 -10.41 17.21
CA HIS A 181 -9.77 -11.46 17.81
C HIS A 181 -10.10 -12.61 16.86
N SER A 182 -9.54 -12.62 15.65
CA SER A 182 -9.76 -13.68 14.68
C SER A 182 -8.64 -14.72 14.75
N SER A 183 -9.00 -15.99 14.57
CA SER A 183 -8.07 -17.10 14.44
C SER A 183 -8.07 -17.66 13.00
N PRO A 184 -6.98 -18.32 12.55
CA PRO A 184 -6.94 -18.99 11.25
C PRO A 184 -8.02 -20.08 11.09
N GLU A 185 -8.46 -20.66 12.21
CA GLU A 185 -9.49 -21.71 12.26
C GLU A 185 -10.92 -21.16 12.28
N SER A 186 -11.10 -19.84 12.25
CA SER A 186 -12.42 -19.21 12.25
C SER A 186 -13.29 -19.72 11.07
N PRO A 187 -14.60 -19.96 11.30
CA PRO A 187 -15.53 -20.41 10.25
C PRO A 187 -15.76 -19.35 9.17
N SER A 188 -15.66 -18.06 9.50
CA SER A 188 -15.79 -16.97 8.54
C SER A 188 -14.52 -16.79 7.70
N ALA A 189 -14.66 -16.86 6.37
CA ALA A 189 -13.59 -16.62 5.41
C ALA A 189 -12.95 -15.23 5.56
N PHE A 190 -13.76 -14.21 5.86
CA PHE A 190 -13.29 -12.85 6.06
C PHE A 190 -12.39 -12.71 7.31
N ARG A 191 -12.79 -13.33 8.43
CA ARG A 191 -11.97 -13.34 9.66
C ARG A 191 -10.66 -14.09 9.47
N ARG A 192 -10.68 -15.21 8.76
CA ARG A 192 -9.47 -15.96 8.39
C ARG A 192 -8.53 -15.12 7.52
N TYR A 193 -9.09 -14.44 6.53
CA TYR A 193 -8.34 -13.53 5.66
C TYR A 193 -7.66 -12.42 6.47
N LEU A 194 -8.36 -11.79 7.41
CA LEU A 194 -7.82 -10.71 8.24
C LEU A 194 -6.74 -11.21 9.21
N ALA A 195 -6.94 -12.37 9.84
CA ALA A 195 -6.00 -12.96 10.79
C ALA A 195 -4.64 -13.29 10.14
N ALA A 196 -4.61 -13.60 8.84
CA ALA A 196 -3.41 -13.92 8.09
C ALA A 196 -2.58 -12.70 7.65
N ARG A 197 -3.05 -11.45 7.90
CA ARG A 197 -2.39 -10.26 7.36
C ARG A 197 -1.19 -9.81 8.19
N PRO A 198 -0.01 -9.60 7.57
CA PRO A 198 1.18 -9.13 8.27
C PRO A 198 1.07 -7.64 8.66
N LEU A 199 1.98 -7.17 9.52
CA LEU A 199 2.02 -5.76 9.97
C LEU A 199 2.09 -4.78 8.80
N SER A 200 2.92 -5.06 7.80
CA SER A 200 3.13 -4.21 6.63
C SER A 200 1.84 -3.95 5.85
N TYR A 201 0.98 -4.98 5.73
CA TYR A 201 -0.33 -4.84 5.11
C TYR A 201 -1.20 -3.82 5.85
N TRP A 202 -1.25 -3.89 7.18
CA TRP A 202 -2.04 -2.98 8.01
C TRP A 202 -1.52 -1.55 7.96
N VAL A 203 -0.20 -1.36 8.07
CA VAL A 203 0.43 -0.03 7.98
C VAL A 203 0.18 0.59 6.61
N MET A 204 0.39 -0.17 5.52
CA MET A 204 0.16 0.30 4.16
C MET A 204 -1.31 0.60 3.90
N THR A 205 -2.21 -0.25 4.37
CA THR A 205 -3.66 -0.07 4.20
C THR A 205 -4.14 1.16 4.97
N TRP A 206 -3.69 1.36 6.20
CA TRP A 206 -3.95 2.59 6.96
C TRP A 206 -3.45 3.81 6.21
N PHE A 207 -2.17 3.82 5.79
CA PHE A 207 -1.56 4.95 5.09
C PHE A 207 -2.30 5.31 3.78
N LEU A 208 -2.60 4.32 2.94
CA LEU A 208 -3.31 4.54 1.68
C LEU A 208 -4.76 4.99 1.91
N PHE A 209 -5.43 4.43 2.93
CA PHE A 209 -6.79 4.84 3.27
C PHE A 209 -6.82 6.30 3.76
N GLU A 210 -5.86 6.67 4.61
CA GLU A 210 -5.68 8.05 5.07
C GLU A 210 -5.43 8.99 3.89
N LEU A 211 -4.50 8.63 2.99
CA LEU A 211 -4.16 9.42 1.82
C LEU A 211 -5.37 9.63 0.91
N VAL A 212 -6.16 8.58 0.65
CA VAL A 212 -7.37 8.67 -0.18
C VAL A 212 -8.41 9.56 0.48
N VAL A 213 -8.68 9.39 1.78
CA VAL A 213 -9.70 10.17 2.50
C VAL A 213 -9.30 11.64 2.57
N LEU A 214 -8.06 11.96 2.94
CA LEU A 214 -7.58 13.34 3.00
C LEU A 214 -7.55 13.99 1.61
N THR A 215 -7.16 13.24 0.57
CA THR A 215 -7.20 13.74 -0.82
C THR A 215 -8.64 14.01 -1.26
N ALA A 216 -9.59 13.14 -0.92
CA ALA A 216 -11.00 13.36 -1.23
C ALA A 216 -11.56 14.59 -0.49
N ILE A 217 -11.20 14.79 0.77
CA ILE A 217 -11.56 15.97 1.55
C ILE A 217 -11.02 17.24 0.89
N GLY A 218 -9.71 17.28 0.59
CA GLY A 218 -9.10 18.43 -0.08
C GLY A 218 -9.67 18.71 -1.46
N THR A 219 -10.05 17.66 -2.20
CA THR A 219 -10.58 17.80 -3.56
C THR A 219 -11.98 18.40 -3.53
N PHE A 220 -12.89 17.77 -2.78
CA PHE A 220 -14.32 18.04 -2.89
C PHE A 220 -14.88 18.97 -1.81
N PHE A 221 -14.27 19.00 -0.62
CA PHE A 221 -14.84 19.68 0.55
C PHE A 221 -14.09 20.94 0.97
N ARG A 222 -12.98 21.29 0.29
CA ARG A 222 -12.21 22.53 0.54
C ARG A 222 -12.51 23.61 -0.49
N GLY A 223 -13.01 24.74 0.00
CA GLY A 223 -13.38 25.93 -0.76
C GLY A 223 -12.51 27.16 -0.44
N PRO A 224 -13.00 28.38 -0.73
CA PRO A 224 -12.24 29.62 -0.49
C PRO A 224 -11.75 29.74 0.96
N GLY A 225 -10.50 30.17 1.14
CA GLY A 225 -9.84 30.26 2.44
C GLY A 225 -9.54 28.90 3.08
N TRP A 226 -9.56 27.81 2.29
CA TRP A 226 -9.50 26.43 2.78
C TRP A 226 -10.63 26.07 3.75
N SER A 227 -11.75 26.79 3.69
CA SER A 227 -12.92 26.50 4.52
C SER A 227 -13.63 25.23 4.05
N TRP A 228 -14.35 24.60 4.97
CA TRP A 228 -15.22 23.48 4.63
C TRP A 228 -16.40 23.97 3.79
N VAL A 229 -16.67 23.31 2.67
CA VAL A 229 -17.83 23.55 1.80
C VAL A 229 -18.49 22.23 1.44
N TRP A 230 -19.81 22.22 1.31
CA TRP A 230 -20.52 21.06 0.80
C TRP A 230 -20.53 21.09 -0.72
N PRO A 231 -20.04 20.03 -1.41
CA PRO A 231 -19.85 20.04 -2.86
C PRO A 231 -21.13 20.33 -3.66
N TRP A 232 -22.29 20.03 -3.07
CA TRP A 232 -23.61 20.11 -3.69
C TRP A 232 -24.50 21.23 -3.13
N GLN A 233 -23.95 22.18 -2.36
CA GLN A 233 -24.72 23.33 -1.83
C GLN A 233 -24.61 24.60 -2.69
N GLY A 234 -24.11 24.52 -3.92
CA GLY A 234 -24.08 25.64 -4.86
C GLY A 234 -24.42 25.19 -6.29
N SER A 235 -25.65 25.48 -6.71
CA SER A 235 -26.02 25.79 -8.10
C SER A 235 -25.69 27.24 -8.40
#